data_AF-A0A948TZA4-F1
#
_entry.id   AF-A0A948TZA4-F1
#
_cell.length_a   1.000
_cell.length_b   1.000
_cell.length_c   1.000
_cell.angle_alpha   90.00
_cell.angle_beta   90.00
_cell.angle_gamma   90.00
#
_symmetry.space_group_name_H-M   'P 1'
#
loop_
_entity.id
_entity.type
_entity.pdbx_description
1 polymer ?
#
loop_
_entity_poly.entity_id
_entity_poly.type
_entity_poly.pdbx_seq_one_letter_code
_entity_poly.pdbx_strand_id
1 'polypeptide(L)'
;MIDAKTINRILLARRLYELACDHLKSEIDLSLSIGVNLLQDSVEAFLIAIAAHVQADISKTKTFDKYFDDINKETGKVLPLRTRLNDLNKLRVNSKHHGLAPAKSEVIDLPIIVKAFFEEVSSSLLECHFSSISLIDLMRDGEVKELLRQAQAYFKNGQHEECLVACRKAIYVRIESSYDILPFADGKPGGLLGIFPSKAPYYARGPEYVEKYVKEPTDYIVLDYEKIEIEFIKFGIDSQSFWNIWRLTPDVYRYGSEGDWIVKREFKKVDNNGLLERAEYVLDATINLFVSADKKLSSSKSPDYKNYFCSLKQPKVPIYEKADRNSKVVGTTPEGLTEVFVDYTVSGLKNDGLYWKVSHFKDNLYLWGYIADEYVDQ
;
A
#
# COMPACT_ATOMS: atom_id res chain seq x y z
N MET A 1 -12.41 -7.82 -9.12
CA MET A 1 -11.33 -7.40 -8.21
C MET A 1 -11.71 -7.84 -6.81
N ILE A 2 -10.85 -8.60 -6.12
CA ILE A 2 -11.14 -9.12 -4.78
C ILE A 2 -11.09 -7.94 -3.81
N ASP A 3 -12.15 -7.72 -3.03
CA ASP A 3 -12.18 -6.62 -2.07
C ASP A 3 -11.24 -6.87 -0.87
N ALA A 4 -10.86 -5.79 -0.20
CA ALA A 4 -9.88 -5.86 0.88
C ALA A 4 -10.34 -6.71 2.09
N LYS A 5 -11.64 -6.80 2.36
CA LYS A 5 -12.17 -7.60 3.46
C LYS A 5 -12.09 -9.08 3.13
N THR A 6 -12.35 -9.44 1.87
CA THR A 6 -12.18 -10.80 1.36
C THR A 6 -10.71 -11.24 1.43
N ILE A 7 -9.77 -10.42 0.94
CA ILE A 7 -8.34 -10.76 1.02
C ILE A 7 -7.88 -10.95 2.46
N ASN A 8 -8.26 -10.07 3.39
CA ASN A 8 -7.93 -10.24 4.82
C ASN A 8 -8.43 -11.57 5.41
N ARG A 9 -9.64 -12.02 5.01
CA ARG A 9 -10.18 -13.31 5.47
C ARG A 9 -9.44 -14.50 4.85
N ILE A 10 -9.02 -14.39 3.59
CA ILE A 10 -8.20 -15.42 2.93
C ILE A 10 -6.82 -15.52 3.59
N LEU A 11 -6.23 -14.39 3.98
CA LEU A 11 -4.96 -14.37 4.71
C LEU A 11 -5.08 -14.96 6.11
N LEU A 12 -6.19 -14.66 6.81
CA LEU A 12 -6.51 -15.35 8.07
C LEU A 12 -6.64 -16.85 7.86
N ALA A 13 -7.37 -17.29 6.83
CA ALA A 13 -7.49 -18.70 6.50
C ALA A 13 -6.12 -19.34 6.26
N ARG A 14 -5.23 -18.68 5.49
CA ARG A 14 -3.86 -19.18 5.28
C ARG A 14 -3.09 -19.31 6.59
N ARG A 15 -3.11 -18.28 7.44
CA ARG A 15 -2.37 -18.32 8.70
C ARG A 15 -2.86 -19.46 9.60
N LEU A 16 -4.17 -19.66 9.70
CA LEU A 16 -4.77 -20.76 10.44
C LEU A 16 -4.38 -22.13 9.85
N TYR A 17 -4.35 -22.24 8.52
CA TYR A 17 -3.90 -23.44 7.82
C TYR A 17 -2.44 -23.79 8.13
N GLU A 18 -1.54 -22.80 8.10
CA GLU A 18 -0.11 -23.01 8.41
C GLU A 18 0.08 -23.47 9.86
N LEU A 19 -0.54 -22.78 10.83
CA LEU A 19 -0.50 -23.16 12.24
C LEU A 19 -1.07 -24.57 12.45
N ALA A 20 -2.17 -24.90 11.76
CA ALA A 20 -2.74 -26.23 11.79
C ALA A 20 -1.76 -27.29 11.28
N CYS A 21 -1.08 -27.04 10.15
CA CYS A 21 -0.07 -27.95 9.61
C CYS A 21 1.05 -28.24 10.61
N ASP A 22 1.52 -27.23 11.33
CA ASP A 22 2.57 -27.41 12.33
C ASP A 22 2.11 -28.26 13.52
N HIS A 23 0.89 -28.02 14.01
CA HIS A 23 0.31 -28.82 15.08
C HIS A 23 0.03 -30.27 14.67
N LEU A 24 -0.41 -30.50 13.43
CA LEU A 24 -0.72 -31.82 12.88
C LEU A 24 0.52 -32.67 12.57
N LYS A 25 1.72 -32.08 12.54
CA LYS A 25 2.99 -32.85 12.46
C LYS A 25 3.31 -33.57 13.77
N SER A 26 2.82 -33.08 14.90
CA SER A 26 3.09 -33.66 16.23
C SER A 26 2.49 -35.07 16.38
N GLU A 27 3.09 -35.87 17.27
CA GLU A 27 2.52 -37.15 17.73
C GLU A 27 1.67 -37.00 19.00
N ILE A 28 1.52 -35.76 19.51
CA ILE A 28 0.79 -35.48 20.74
C ILE A 28 -0.69 -35.26 20.41
N ASP A 29 -1.57 -36.07 20.98
CA ASP A 29 -3.04 -36.01 20.84
C ASP A 29 -3.66 -34.62 21.04
N LEU A 30 -3.16 -33.87 22.04
CA LEU A 30 -3.59 -32.50 22.28
C LEU A 30 -3.20 -31.56 21.12
N SER A 31 -2.00 -31.74 20.56
CA SER A 31 -1.56 -30.99 19.40
C SER A 31 -2.39 -31.35 18.16
N LEU A 32 -2.73 -32.63 17.98
CA LEU A 32 -3.63 -33.06 16.89
C LEU A 32 -5.02 -32.42 17.02
N SER A 33 -5.55 -32.37 18.24
CA SER A 33 -6.82 -31.69 18.55
C SER A 33 -6.77 -30.19 18.21
N ILE A 34 -5.71 -29.49 18.61
CA ILE A 34 -5.51 -28.07 18.25
C ILE A 34 -5.42 -27.90 16.74
N GLY A 35 -4.63 -28.75 16.07
CA GLY A 35 -4.44 -28.73 14.63
C GLY A 35 -5.73 -28.91 13.85
N VAL A 36 -6.58 -29.86 14.23
CA VAL A 36 -7.90 -30.07 13.61
C VAL A 36 -8.82 -28.87 13.78
N ASN A 37 -8.85 -28.26 14.97
CA ASN A 37 -9.66 -27.06 15.21
C ASN A 37 -9.20 -25.89 14.32
N LEU A 38 -7.88 -25.62 14.28
CA LEU A 38 -7.31 -24.56 13.45
C LEU A 38 -7.54 -24.82 11.95
N LEU A 39 -7.44 -26.08 11.51
CA LEU A 39 -7.65 -26.45 10.12
C LEU A 39 -9.10 -26.22 9.69
N GLN A 40 -10.06 -26.53 10.56
CA GLN A 40 -11.47 -26.22 10.30
C GLN A 40 -11.74 -24.72 10.31
N ASP A 41 -11.20 -23.98 11.28
CA ASP A 41 -11.35 -22.52 11.34
C ASP A 41 -10.77 -21.85 10.07
N SER A 42 -9.68 -22.41 9.53
CA SER A 42 -9.13 -22.01 8.23
C SER A 42 -10.13 -22.18 7.09
N VAL A 43 -10.75 -23.37 6.98
CA VAL A 43 -11.74 -23.66 5.93
C VAL A 43 -12.96 -22.76 6.06
N GLU A 44 -13.46 -22.53 7.28
CA GLU A 44 -14.59 -21.64 7.53
C GLU A 44 -14.26 -20.20 7.17
N ALA A 45 -13.09 -19.68 7.58
CA ALA A 45 -12.64 -18.35 7.22
C ALA A 45 -12.54 -18.17 5.69
N PHE A 46 -12.05 -19.18 4.98
CA PHE A 46 -11.96 -19.18 3.53
C PHE A 46 -13.34 -19.19 2.86
N LEU A 47 -14.24 -20.09 3.25
CA LEU A 47 -15.61 -20.14 2.74
C LEU A 47 -16.37 -18.83 2.98
N ILE A 48 -16.19 -18.22 4.15
CA ILE A 48 -16.76 -16.91 4.48
C ILE A 48 -16.19 -15.79 3.59
N ALA A 49 -14.92 -15.90 3.19
CA ALA A 49 -14.32 -14.99 2.23
C ALA A 49 -14.92 -15.16 0.83
N ILE A 50 -14.99 -16.40 0.36
CA ILE A 50 -15.57 -16.75 -0.95
C ILE A 50 -17.03 -16.31 -1.03
N ALA A 51 -17.85 -16.63 -0.04
CA ALA A 51 -19.25 -16.22 0.00
C ALA A 51 -19.41 -14.70 -0.05
N ALA A 52 -18.56 -13.94 0.66
CA ALA A 52 -18.59 -12.49 0.58
C ALA A 52 -18.19 -11.98 -0.80
N HIS A 53 -17.21 -12.60 -1.45
CA HIS A 53 -16.78 -12.26 -2.81
C HIS A 53 -17.88 -12.47 -3.84
N VAL A 54 -18.56 -13.62 -3.77
CA VAL A 54 -19.65 -13.97 -4.69
C VAL A 54 -21.00 -13.42 -4.25
N GLN A 55 -21.06 -12.67 -3.14
CA GLN A 55 -22.28 -12.10 -2.56
C GLN A 55 -23.33 -13.12 -2.09
N ALA A 56 -22.90 -14.33 -1.73
CA ALA A 56 -23.77 -15.35 -1.15
C ALA A 56 -24.13 -15.03 0.32
N ASP A 57 -25.41 -15.21 0.68
CA ASP A 57 -25.91 -14.97 2.03
C ASP A 57 -25.67 -16.16 2.96
N ILE A 58 -24.56 -16.09 3.70
CA ILE A 58 -24.21 -17.03 4.76
C ILE A 58 -24.45 -16.39 6.14
N SER A 59 -25.58 -16.73 6.77
CA SER A 59 -25.87 -16.29 8.13
C SER A 59 -25.06 -17.06 9.17
N LYS A 60 -24.76 -16.42 10.32
CA LYS A 60 -24.06 -17.04 11.47
C LYS A 60 -24.82 -18.21 12.12
N THR A 61 -26.10 -18.38 11.80
CA THR A 61 -26.96 -19.43 12.36
C THR A 61 -27.00 -20.69 11.49
N LYS A 62 -26.40 -20.65 10.29
CA LYS A 62 -26.37 -21.79 9.37
C LYS A 62 -25.26 -22.77 9.76
N THR A 63 -25.53 -24.05 9.52
CA THR A 63 -24.57 -25.14 9.70
C THR A 63 -23.48 -25.07 8.63
N PHE A 64 -22.26 -25.49 8.95
CA PHE A 64 -21.10 -25.50 8.04
C PHE A 64 -21.43 -26.02 6.62
N ASP A 65 -22.14 -27.13 6.54
CA ASP A 65 -22.54 -27.74 5.27
C ASP A 65 -23.39 -26.83 4.36
N LYS A 66 -24.20 -25.94 4.96
CA LYS A 66 -25.03 -24.99 4.19
C LYS A 66 -24.22 -23.91 3.49
N TYR A 67 -23.00 -23.64 3.91
CA TYR A 67 -22.13 -22.68 3.21
C TYR A 67 -21.86 -23.12 1.77
N PHE A 68 -21.72 -24.44 1.55
CA PHE A 68 -21.55 -24.98 0.21
C PHE A 68 -22.80 -24.75 -0.64
N ASP A 69 -23.99 -24.99 -0.09
CA ASP A 69 -25.25 -24.81 -0.83
C ASP A 69 -25.47 -23.35 -1.22
N ASP A 70 -25.23 -22.42 -0.30
CA ASP A 70 -25.40 -20.99 -0.53
C ASP A 70 -24.41 -20.49 -1.60
N ILE A 71 -23.14 -20.89 -1.55
CA ILE A 71 -22.13 -20.51 -2.56
C ILE A 71 -22.42 -21.18 -3.91
N ASN A 72 -22.81 -22.45 -3.92
CA ASN A 72 -23.13 -23.17 -5.16
C ASN A 72 -24.34 -22.53 -5.86
N LYS A 73 -25.35 -22.12 -5.08
CA LYS A 73 -26.55 -21.45 -5.60
C LYS A 73 -26.20 -20.14 -6.29
N GLU A 74 -25.32 -19.34 -5.70
CA GLU A 74 -24.97 -18.02 -6.23
C GLU A 74 -24.01 -18.11 -7.42
N THR A 75 -23.09 -19.06 -7.40
CA THR A 75 -22.06 -19.21 -8.44
C THR A 75 -22.47 -20.13 -9.59
N GLY A 76 -23.48 -20.98 -9.39
CA GLY A 76 -23.83 -22.08 -10.30
C GLY A 76 -22.76 -23.18 -10.39
N LYS A 77 -21.71 -23.12 -9.57
CA LYS A 77 -20.60 -24.10 -9.55
C LYS A 77 -20.71 -24.99 -8.33
N VAL A 78 -20.32 -26.26 -8.46
CA VAL A 78 -20.26 -27.18 -7.32
C VAL A 78 -18.89 -27.09 -6.68
N LEU A 79 -18.83 -26.60 -5.44
CA LEU A 79 -17.59 -26.58 -4.67
C LEU A 79 -17.06 -28.02 -4.43
N PRO A 80 -15.75 -28.25 -4.63
CA PRO A 80 -15.14 -29.58 -4.55
C PRO A 80 -14.97 -30.04 -3.10
N LEU A 81 -14.68 -31.34 -2.93
CA LEU A 81 -14.23 -31.95 -1.66
C LEU A 81 -15.18 -31.78 -0.44
N ARG A 82 -16.45 -31.37 -0.64
CA ARG A 82 -17.45 -31.17 0.43
C ARG A 82 -17.52 -32.32 1.44
N THR A 83 -17.58 -33.57 0.98
CA THR A 83 -17.66 -34.75 1.88
C THR A 83 -16.46 -34.83 2.82
N ARG A 84 -15.24 -34.63 2.31
CA ARG A 84 -14.01 -34.69 3.12
C ARG A 84 -13.93 -33.54 4.13
N LEU A 85 -14.37 -32.35 3.74
CA LEU A 85 -14.45 -31.19 4.64
C LEU A 85 -15.53 -31.36 5.72
N ASN A 86 -16.63 -32.05 5.40
CA ASN A 86 -17.61 -32.44 6.40
C ASN A 86 -17.06 -33.49 7.39
N ASP A 87 -16.17 -34.38 6.96
CA ASP A 87 -15.49 -35.30 7.88
C ASP A 87 -14.51 -34.57 8.81
N LEU A 88 -13.74 -33.59 8.29
CA LEU A 88 -12.95 -32.66 9.12
C LEU A 88 -13.84 -31.96 10.16
N ASN A 89 -15.00 -31.47 9.75
CA ASN A 89 -15.96 -30.82 10.64
C ASN A 89 -16.45 -31.76 11.76
N LYS A 90 -16.69 -33.04 11.47
CA LYS A 90 -17.05 -34.05 12.49
C LYS A 90 -15.91 -34.29 13.47
N LEU A 91 -14.68 -34.45 12.98
CA LEU A 91 -13.49 -34.60 13.83
C LEU A 91 -13.32 -33.40 14.77
N ARG A 92 -13.51 -32.19 14.24
CA ARG A 92 -13.50 -30.94 15.01
C ARG A 92 -14.59 -30.91 16.08
N VAL A 93 -15.82 -31.30 15.76
CA VAL A 93 -16.92 -31.40 16.74
C VAL A 93 -16.57 -32.38 17.86
N ASN A 94 -16.04 -33.56 17.52
CA ASN A 94 -15.62 -34.57 18.48
C ASN A 94 -14.50 -34.07 19.40
N SER A 95 -13.48 -33.43 18.83
CA SER A 95 -12.38 -32.84 19.60
C SER A 95 -12.86 -31.73 20.54
N LYS A 96 -13.66 -30.78 20.02
CA LYS A 96 -14.03 -29.56 20.76
C LYS A 96 -15.15 -29.77 21.79
N HIS A 97 -16.16 -30.57 21.47
CA HIS A 97 -17.35 -30.73 22.32
C HIS A 97 -17.34 -32.01 23.15
N HIS A 98 -16.64 -33.04 22.67
CA HIS A 98 -16.58 -34.34 23.34
C HIS A 98 -15.19 -34.64 23.92
N GLY A 99 -14.19 -33.78 23.69
CA GLY A 99 -12.82 -33.97 24.19
C GLY A 99 -12.11 -35.18 23.59
N LEU A 100 -12.60 -35.68 22.45
CA LEU A 100 -12.06 -36.87 21.79
C LEU A 100 -10.90 -36.47 20.88
N ALA A 101 -9.68 -36.88 21.24
CA ALA A 101 -8.53 -36.63 20.41
C ALA A 101 -8.62 -37.44 19.10
N PRO A 102 -8.37 -36.79 17.94
CA PRO A 102 -8.39 -37.48 16.66
C PRO A 102 -7.14 -38.35 16.50
N ALA A 103 -7.26 -39.52 15.86
CA ALA A 103 -6.11 -40.37 15.62
C ALA A 103 -5.21 -39.77 14.52
N LYS A 104 -3.89 -39.97 14.65
CA LYS A 104 -2.90 -39.49 13.66
C LYS A 104 -3.22 -39.92 12.23
N SER A 105 -3.64 -41.17 12.06
CA SER A 105 -4.04 -41.75 10.76
C SER A 105 -5.26 -41.08 10.14
N GLU A 106 -6.14 -40.48 10.95
CA GLU A 106 -7.33 -39.77 10.46
C GLU A 106 -7.02 -38.33 10.01
N VAL A 107 -5.91 -37.76 10.49
CA VAL A 107 -5.61 -36.33 10.28
C VAL A 107 -4.45 -36.07 9.31
N ILE A 108 -3.65 -37.09 8.99
CA ILE A 108 -2.41 -36.93 8.20
C ILE A 108 -2.65 -36.37 6.80
N ASP A 109 -3.77 -36.73 6.17
CA ASP A 109 -4.11 -36.29 4.80
C ASP A 109 -4.94 -35.01 4.75
N LEU A 110 -5.49 -34.56 5.89
CA LEU A 110 -6.41 -33.42 5.95
C LEU A 110 -5.77 -32.12 5.42
N PRO A 111 -4.50 -31.78 5.75
CA PRO A 111 -3.85 -30.60 5.17
C PRO A 111 -3.78 -30.63 3.65
N ILE A 112 -3.48 -31.80 3.06
CA ILE A 112 -3.38 -31.96 1.60
C ILE A 112 -4.75 -31.72 0.96
N ILE A 113 -5.81 -32.30 1.55
CA ILE A 113 -7.19 -32.14 1.10
C ILE A 113 -7.61 -30.67 1.17
N VAL A 114 -7.36 -30.00 2.30
CA VAL A 114 -7.74 -28.59 2.50
C VAL A 114 -6.97 -27.67 1.55
N LYS A 115 -5.68 -27.93 1.33
CA LYS A 115 -4.89 -27.16 0.37
C LYS A 115 -5.41 -27.33 -1.06
N ALA A 116 -5.74 -28.55 -1.47
CA ALA A 116 -6.31 -28.82 -2.78
C ALA A 116 -7.65 -28.08 -2.97
N PHE A 117 -8.52 -28.12 -1.94
CA PHE A 117 -9.76 -27.37 -1.92
C PHE A 117 -9.51 -25.86 -2.10
N PHE A 118 -8.60 -25.27 -1.32
CA PHE A 118 -8.29 -23.84 -1.43
C PHE A 118 -7.78 -23.45 -2.82
N GLU A 119 -6.88 -24.23 -3.41
CA GLU A 119 -6.33 -23.95 -4.74
C GLU A 119 -7.40 -24.06 -5.83
N GLU A 120 -8.23 -25.12 -5.81
CA GLU A 120 -9.28 -25.33 -6.81
C GLU A 120 -10.35 -24.24 -6.76
N VAL A 121 -10.80 -23.88 -5.56
CA VAL A 121 -11.81 -22.83 -5.37
C VAL A 121 -11.26 -21.45 -5.70
N SER A 122 -10.02 -21.14 -5.29
CA SER A 122 -9.38 -19.86 -5.63
C SER A 122 -9.21 -19.73 -7.14
N SER A 123 -8.76 -20.79 -7.82
CA SER A 123 -8.58 -20.76 -9.28
C SER A 123 -9.93 -20.59 -10.01
N SER A 124 -10.99 -21.25 -9.52
CA SER A 124 -12.31 -21.23 -10.17
C SER A 124 -13.13 -19.97 -9.88
N LEU A 125 -13.04 -19.40 -8.68
CA LEU A 125 -13.90 -18.29 -8.23
C LEU A 125 -13.17 -16.96 -8.08
N LEU A 126 -11.85 -16.97 -7.86
CA LEU A 126 -11.03 -15.77 -7.67
C LEU A 126 -10.06 -15.53 -8.82
N GLU A 127 -9.98 -16.46 -9.78
CA GLU A 127 -9.06 -16.43 -10.93
C GLU A 127 -7.58 -16.26 -10.50
N CYS A 128 -7.22 -16.79 -9.33
CA CYS A 128 -5.85 -16.75 -8.81
C CYS A 128 -5.52 -18.00 -7.97
N HIS A 129 -4.23 -18.24 -7.74
CA HIS A 129 -3.79 -19.33 -6.87
C HIS A 129 -3.97 -18.95 -5.40
N PHE A 130 -4.38 -19.90 -4.58
CA PHE A 130 -4.52 -19.65 -3.14
C PHE A 130 -3.18 -19.23 -2.52
N SER A 131 -2.09 -19.86 -2.96
CA SER A 131 -0.73 -19.51 -2.53
C SER A 131 -0.20 -18.16 -3.04
N SER A 132 -0.84 -17.54 -4.04
CA SER A 132 -0.41 -16.24 -4.57
C SER A 132 -1.03 -15.05 -3.85
N ILE A 133 -2.15 -15.23 -3.14
CA ILE A 133 -2.91 -14.11 -2.51
C ILE A 133 -2.10 -13.52 -1.35
N SER A 134 -1.31 -12.49 -1.58
CA SER A 134 -0.46 -11.87 -0.57
C SER A 134 -1.16 -10.64 0.03
N LEU A 135 -0.75 -10.23 1.24
CA LEU A 135 -1.02 -8.88 1.72
C LEU A 135 -0.53 -7.83 0.72
N ILE A 136 0.52 -8.14 -0.06
CA ILE A 136 1.02 -7.32 -1.15
C ILE A 136 -0.07 -7.04 -2.20
N ASP A 137 -1.04 -7.94 -2.41
CA ASP A 137 -2.11 -7.73 -3.39
C ASP A 137 -3.13 -6.68 -2.95
N LEU A 138 -3.19 -6.34 -1.65
CA LEU A 138 -3.95 -5.20 -1.13
C LEU A 138 -3.32 -3.85 -1.42
N MET A 139 -2.04 -3.84 -1.79
CA MET A 139 -1.30 -2.61 -2.04
C MET A 139 -1.67 -2.03 -3.39
N ARG A 140 -1.58 -0.70 -3.48
CA ARG A 140 -1.70 0.03 -4.73
C ARG A 140 -0.65 -0.45 -5.72
N ASP A 141 -1.02 -0.54 -6.99
CA ASP A 141 -0.07 -0.89 -8.04
C ASP A 141 1.01 0.18 -8.16
N GLY A 142 2.24 -0.26 -8.47
CA GLY A 142 3.41 0.60 -8.57
C GLY A 142 4.69 -0.12 -8.16
N GLU A 143 5.81 0.60 -8.25
CA GLU A 143 7.15 0.05 -8.02
C GLU A 143 7.31 -0.62 -6.65
N VAL A 144 6.72 -0.05 -5.60
CA VAL A 144 6.78 -0.59 -4.23
C VAL A 144 6.18 -1.99 -4.16
N LYS A 145 5.06 -2.24 -4.84
CA LYS A 145 4.39 -3.55 -4.87
C LYS A 145 5.27 -4.60 -5.57
N GLU A 146 5.90 -4.22 -6.68
CA GLU A 146 6.79 -5.10 -7.43
C GLU A 146 8.07 -5.43 -6.66
N LEU A 147 8.65 -4.47 -5.96
CA LEU A 147 9.81 -4.70 -5.08
C LEU A 147 9.48 -5.68 -3.94
N LEU A 148 8.27 -5.62 -3.37
CA LEU A 148 7.86 -6.56 -2.33
C LEU A 148 7.54 -7.95 -2.89
N ARG A 149 7.02 -8.05 -4.12
CA ARG A 149 6.89 -9.34 -4.82
C ARG A 149 8.25 -9.97 -5.07
N GLN A 150 9.24 -9.18 -5.48
CA GLN A 150 10.63 -9.63 -5.60
C GLN A 150 11.18 -10.08 -4.24
N ALA A 151 10.97 -9.30 -3.18
CA ALA A 151 11.39 -9.68 -1.83
C ALA A 151 10.79 -11.03 -1.39
N GLN A 152 9.50 -11.23 -1.63
CA GLN A 152 8.81 -12.49 -1.34
C GLN A 152 9.38 -13.66 -2.16
N ALA A 153 9.71 -13.44 -3.43
CA ALA A 153 10.34 -14.46 -4.27
C ALA A 153 11.75 -14.81 -3.77
N TYR A 154 12.57 -13.81 -3.43
CA TYR A 154 13.90 -14.01 -2.85
C TYR A 154 13.83 -14.80 -1.54
N PHE A 155 12.89 -14.45 -0.65
CA PHE A 155 12.69 -15.18 0.59
C PHE A 155 12.35 -16.66 0.36
N LYS A 156 11.42 -16.95 -0.56
CA LYS A 156 11.03 -18.32 -0.92
C LYS A 156 12.18 -19.13 -1.52
N ASN A 157 13.09 -18.48 -2.23
CA ASN A 157 14.26 -19.11 -2.87
C ASN A 157 15.49 -19.23 -1.94
N GLY A 158 15.38 -18.85 -0.66
CA GLY A 158 16.51 -18.88 0.28
C GLY A 158 17.49 -17.71 0.11
N GLN A 159 17.17 -16.72 -0.72
CA GLN A 159 17.99 -15.54 -1.01
C GLN A 159 17.67 -14.44 0.02
N HIS A 160 18.02 -14.69 1.28
CA HIS A 160 17.56 -13.87 2.41
C HIS A 160 18.16 -12.46 2.43
N GLU A 161 19.41 -12.29 1.99
CA GLU A 161 20.03 -10.96 1.88
C GLU A 161 19.31 -10.13 0.81
N GLU A 162 19.02 -10.72 -0.35
CA GLU A 162 18.30 -10.07 -1.44
C GLU A 162 16.87 -9.70 -1.03
N CYS A 163 16.22 -10.52 -0.19
CA CYS A 163 14.95 -10.17 0.43
C CYS A 163 15.05 -8.87 1.25
N LEU A 164 16.06 -8.76 2.13
CA LEU A 164 16.28 -7.55 2.93
C LEU A 164 16.54 -6.32 2.05
N VAL A 165 17.36 -6.46 1.01
CA VAL A 165 17.67 -5.41 0.05
C VAL A 165 16.40 -4.97 -0.69
N ALA A 166 15.59 -5.90 -1.17
CA ALA A 166 14.35 -5.60 -1.87
C ALA A 166 13.33 -4.88 -0.96
N CYS A 167 13.22 -5.29 0.31
CA CYS A 167 12.40 -4.58 1.30
C CYS A 167 12.91 -3.15 1.53
N ARG A 168 14.24 -2.95 1.62
CA ARG A 168 14.78 -1.59 1.74
C ARG A 168 14.52 -0.74 0.51
N LYS A 169 14.66 -1.28 -0.71
CA LYS A 169 14.32 -0.56 -1.94
C LYS A 169 12.87 -0.07 -1.90
N ALA A 170 11.94 -0.89 -1.41
CA ALA A 170 10.55 -0.49 -1.25
C ALA A 170 10.37 0.68 -0.27
N ILE A 171 11.10 0.67 0.86
CA ILE A 171 11.19 1.79 1.82
C ILE A 171 11.79 3.04 1.17
N TYR A 172 12.86 2.89 0.39
CA TYR A 172 13.49 4.00 -0.32
C TYR A 172 12.50 4.67 -1.27
N VAL A 173 11.86 3.90 -2.15
CA VAL A 173 10.92 4.43 -3.15
C VAL A 173 9.76 5.16 -2.47
N ARG A 174 9.15 4.56 -1.44
CA ARG A 174 7.95 5.12 -0.81
C ARG A 174 8.25 6.29 0.13
N ILE A 175 9.38 6.26 0.82
CA ILE A 175 9.66 7.14 1.96
C ILE A 175 10.95 7.93 1.71
N GLU A 176 12.09 7.24 1.60
CA GLU A 176 13.40 7.90 1.71
C GLU A 176 13.76 8.79 0.52
N SER A 177 13.31 8.47 -0.69
CA SER A 177 13.55 9.24 -1.91
C SER A 177 13.10 10.70 -1.78
N SER A 178 12.07 10.97 -0.97
CA SER A 178 11.60 12.33 -0.69
C SER A 178 12.55 13.14 0.22
N TYR A 179 13.54 12.50 0.82
CA TYR A 179 14.60 13.08 1.67
C TYR A 179 15.95 13.18 0.97
N ASP A 180 15.99 12.97 -0.36
CA ASP A 180 17.20 13.11 -1.16
C ASP A 180 17.67 14.58 -1.21
N ILE A 181 18.96 14.79 -0.91
CA ILE A 181 19.62 16.10 -0.95
C ILE A 181 20.53 16.31 -2.17
N LEU A 182 20.68 15.31 -3.06
CA LEU A 182 21.45 15.44 -4.30
C LEU A 182 21.04 16.68 -5.13
N PRO A 183 19.75 17.05 -5.27
CA PRO A 183 19.35 18.25 -6.01
C PRO A 183 19.93 19.57 -5.45
N PHE A 184 20.46 19.58 -4.22
CA PHE A 184 21.06 20.76 -3.60
C PHE A 184 22.58 20.85 -3.78
N ALA A 185 23.21 19.84 -4.41
CA ALA A 185 24.66 19.79 -4.61
C ALA A 185 25.18 20.97 -5.46
N ASP A 186 24.44 21.38 -6.50
CA ASP A 186 24.88 22.39 -7.46
C ASP A 186 24.39 23.82 -7.13
N GLY A 187 23.82 24.05 -5.94
CA GLY A 187 23.39 25.38 -5.47
C GLY A 187 22.22 26.01 -6.24
N LYS A 188 21.65 25.31 -7.22
CA LYS A 188 20.42 25.69 -7.91
C LYS A 188 19.44 24.52 -7.78
N PRO A 189 18.27 24.68 -7.15
CA PRO A 189 17.18 23.73 -7.34
C PRO A 189 16.76 23.82 -8.81
N GLY A 190 17.41 23.03 -9.68
CA GLY A 190 17.29 23.14 -11.13
C GLY A 190 15.97 22.57 -11.64
N GLY A 191 15.14 23.42 -12.23
CA GLY A 191 14.06 23.02 -13.13
C GLY A 191 12.84 22.35 -12.46
N LEU A 192 12.07 21.61 -13.25
CA LEU A 192 10.79 20.95 -12.91
C LEU A 192 10.78 20.16 -11.58
N LEU A 193 11.97 19.76 -11.07
CA LEU A 193 12.17 19.09 -9.79
C LEU A 193 12.11 20.03 -8.56
N GLY A 194 12.27 21.34 -8.74
CA GLY A 194 12.03 22.36 -7.71
C GLY A 194 10.54 22.52 -7.34
N ILE A 195 9.64 21.82 -8.04
CA ILE A 195 8.20 21.81 -7.79
C ILE A 195 7.82 20.74 -6.74
N PHE A 196 8.63 19.69 -6.55
CA PHE A 196 8.38 18.69 -5.51
C PHE A 196 9.03 19.13 -4.19
N PRO A 197 8.26 19.29 -3.10
CA PRO A 197 8.82 19.68 -1.82
C PRO A 197 9.69 18.54 -1.28
N SER A 198 11.02 18.70 -1.36
CA SER A 198 11.94 17.84 -0.61
C SER A 198 11.55 17.88 0.87
N LYS A 199 11.55 16.72 1.52
CA LYS A 199 11.28 16.54 2.95
C LYS A 199 12.53 16.60 3.81
N ALA A 200 13.72 16.62 3.20
CA ALA A 200 15.00 16.72 3.90
C ALA A 200 15.04 17.91 4.88
N PRO A 201 15.74 17.84 6.03
CA PRO A 201 15.87 18.96 6.95
C PRO A 201 16.45 20.21 6.28
N TYR A 202 15.99 21.41 6.70
CA TYR A 202 16.41 22.66 6.08
C TYR A 202 17.93 22.88 6.13
N TYR A 203 18.59 22.48 7.22
CA TYR A 203 20.04 22.61 7.39
C TYR A 203 20.86 21.76 6.40
N ALA A 204 20.25 20.74 5.80
CA ALA A 204 20.91 19.84 4.84
C ALA A 204 20.69 20.26 3.38
N ARG A 205 19.88 21.30 3.13
CA ARG A 205 19.53 21.78 1.79
C ARG A 205 20.49 22.86 1.30
N GLY A 206 21.77 22.52 1.20
CA GLY A 206 22.76 23.46 0.70
C GLY A 206 24.00 22.76 0.15
N PRO A 207 24.67 23.36 -0.84
CA PRO A 207 25.86 22.79 -1.46
C PRO A 207 26.98 22.58 -0.44
N GLU A 208 27.15 23.51 0.52
CA GLU A 208 28.14 23.41 1.60
C GLU A 208 27.92 22.18 2.50
N TYR A 209 26.65 21.83 2.77
CA TYR A 209 26.34 20.64 3.57
C TYR A 209 26.67 19.37 2.78
N VAL A 210 26.25 19.32 1.51
CA VAL A 210 26.50 18.18 0.63
C VAL A 210 28.00 17.92 0.53
N GLU A 211 28.79 18.95 0.19
CA GLU A 211 30.24 18.85 0.05
C GLU A 211 30.93 18.38 1.34
N LYS A 212 30.45 18.82 2.50
CA LYS A 212 31.08 18.51 3.80
C LYS A 212 30.70 17.14 4.36
N TYR A 213 29.46 16.69 4.15
CA TYR A 213 28.90 15.54 4.87
C TYR A 213 28.61 14.32 4.00
N VAL A 214 28.44 14.48 2.68
CA VAL A 214 28.24 13.34 1.77
C VAL A 214 29.58 12.73 1.40
N LYS A 215 29.82 11.49 1.83
CA LYS A 215 31.05 10.73 1.56
C LYS A 215 30.80 9.53 0.66
N GLU A 216 29.58 9.01 0.68
CA GLU A 216 29.13 7.89 -0.13
C GLU A 216 27.69 8.10 -0.62
N PRO A 217 27.23 7.40 -1.67
CA PRO A 217 25.92 7.65 -2.27
C PRO A 217 24.73 7.54 -1.31
N THR A 218 24.82 6.68 -0.29
CA THR A 218 23.75 6.54 0.70
C THR A 218 23.62 7.76 1.62
N ASP A 219 24.63 8.60 1.73
CA ASP A 219 24.61 9.82 2.56
C ASP A 219 23.73 10.94 1.96
N TYR A 220 23.31 10.80 0.70
CA TYR A 220 22.34 11.73 0.09
C TYR A 220 20.95 11.65 0.72
N ILE A 221 20.66 10.64 1.52
CA ILE A 221 19.39 10.51 2.23
C ILE A 221 19.55 11.08 3.64
N VAL A 222 18.93 12.23 3.89
CA VAL A 222 18.93 12.88 5.21
C VAL A 222 17.51 12.96 5.75
N LEU A 223 17.18 12.05 6.67
CA LEU A 223 15.83 11.97 7.26
C LEU A 223 15.57 13.13 8.24
N ASP A 224 14.39 13.73 8.13
CA ASP A 224 13.82 14.62 9.14
C ASP A 224 12.94 13.79 10.08
N TYR A 225 13.51 13.39 11.21
CA TYR A 225 12.87 12.48 12.18
C TYR A 225 11.55 13.02 12.71
N GLU A 226 11.42 14.32 12.96
CA GLU A 226 10.15 14.87 13.46
C GLU A 226 9.05 14.77 12.39
N LYS A 227 9.39 15.11 11.13
CA LYS A 227 8.43 14.99 10.03
C LYS A 227 8.04 13.55 9.75
N ILE A 228 9.00 12.63 9.78
CA ILE A 228 8.73 11.21 9.47
C ILE A 228 7.80 10.60 10.53
N GLU A 229 7.98 10.92 11.81
CA GLU A 229 7.10 10.47 12.90
C GLU A 229 5.67 11.01 12.73
N ILE A 230 5.53 12.29 12.37
CA ILE A 230 4.22 12.88 12.08
C ILE A 230 3.53 12.16 10.91
N GLU A 231 4.29 11.81 9.86
CA GLU A 231 3.75 11.03 8.73
C GLU A 231 3.33 9.63 9.16
N PHE A 232 4.11 8.96 9.99
CA PHE A 232 3.75 7.64 10.50
C PHE A 232 2.44 7.67 11.27
N ILE A 233 2.24 8.67 12.14
CA ILE A 233 0.97 8.88 12.82
C ILE A 233 -0.18 9.10 11.82
N LYS A 234 0.01 9.96 10.82
CA LYS A 234 -1.01 10.27 9.80
C LYS A 234 -1.43 9.02 9.02
N PHE A 235 -0.48 8.16 8.67
CA PHE A 235 -0.71 6.95 7.87
C PHE A 235 -1.00 5.71 8.71
N GLY A 236 -0.97 5.81 10.04
CA GLY A 236 -1.16 4.66 10.94
C GLY A 236 -0.04 3.63 10.83
N ILE A 237 1.17 4.08 10.53
CA ILE A 237 2.38 3.25 10.49
C ILE A 237 2.93 3.14 11.91
N ASP A 238 3.27 1.92 12.31
CA ASP A 238 4.00 1.69 13.55
C ASP A 238 5.46 2.15 13.40
N SER A 239 5.82 3.21 14.12
CA SER A 239 7.16 3.81 14.08
C SER A 239 8.24 2.80 14.48
N GLN A 240 7.97 1.96 15.48
CA GLN A 240 8.95 0.97 15.94
C GLN A 240 9.28 -0.05 14.85
N SER A 241 8.26 -0.55 14.15
CA SER A 241 8.41 -1.46 13.01
C SER A 241 9.21 -0.83 11.88
N PHE A 242 8.92 0.43 11.52
CA PHE A 242 9.71 1.16 10.52
C PHE A 242 11.19 1.21 10.91
N TRP A 243 11.49 1.66 12.13
CA TRP A 243 12.88 1.80 12.58
C TRP A 243 13.60 0.46 12.73
N ASN A 244 12.88 -0.62 13.05
CA ASN A 244 13.43 -1.97 13.02
C ASN A 244 13.80 -2.38 11.60
N ILE A 245 12.89 -2.21 10.63
CA ILE A 245 13.18 -2.48 9.21
C ILE A 245 14.40 -1.67 8.76
N TRP A 246 14.42 -0.38 9.07
CA TRP A 246 15.51 0.52 8.70
C TRP A 246 16.88 0.09 9.25
N ARG A 247 16.92 -0.37 10.52
CA ARG A 247 18.15 -0.87 11.16
C ARG A 247 18.59 -2.25 10.68
N LEU A 248 17.63 -3.12 10.36
CA LEU A 248 17.88 -4.52 10.00
C LEU A 248 18.19 -4.72 8.52
N THR A 249 18.00 -3.69 7.69
CA THR A 249 18.25 -3.76 6.25
C THR A 249 19.51 -2.97 5.84
N PRO A 250 20.24 -3.44 4.81
CA PRO A 250 21.33 -2.66 4.19
C PRO A 250 20.82 -1.31 3.69
N ASP A 251 21.65 -0.26 3.73
CA ASP A 251 21.26 1.03 3.16
C ASP A 251 21.29 0.92 1.63
N VAL A 252 20.36 1.59 0.96
CA VAL A 252 20.29 1.60 -0.52
C VAL A 252 20.15 3.03 -1.03
N TYR A 253 20.62 3.26 -2.24
CA TYR A 253 20.43 4.52 -2.95
C TYR A 253 20.24 4.27 -4.44
N ARG A 254 19.54 5.17 -5.13
CA ARG A 254 19.40 5.15 -6.58
C ARG A 254 19.47 6.58 -7.11
N TYR A 255 20.28 6.80 -8.14
CA TYR A 255 20.32 8.09 -8.83
C TYR A 255 19.06 8.25 -9.70
N GLY A 256 18.12 9.06 -9.24
CA GLY A 256 16.84 9.26 -9.93
C GLY A 256 15.94 8.02 -9.92
N SER A 257 14.91 8.02 -10.78
CA SER A 257 13.92 6.94 -10.85
C SER A 257 14.38 5.73 -11.66
N GLU A 258 15.31 5.91 -12.60
CA GLU A 258 15.76 4.85 -13.53
C GLU A 258 17.22 4.44 -13.33
N GLY A 259 17.92 5.01 -12.34
CA GLY A 259 19.31 4.67 -12.08
C GLY A 259 19.51 3.25 -11.53
N ASP A 260 20.77 2.82 -11.53
CA ASP A 260 21.15 1.57 -10.87
C ASP A 260 21.05 1.67 -9.35
N TRP A 261 20.69 0.55 -8.71
CA TRP A 261 20.63 0.45 -7.26
C TRP A 261 22.02 0.25 -6.66
N ILE A 262 22.37 1.16 -5.76
CA ILE A 262 23.55 1.07 -4.91
C ILE A 262 23.13 0.44 -3.59
N VAL A 263 23.87 -0.55 -3.12
CA VAL A 263 23.59 -1.28 -1.88
C VAL A 263 24.82 -1.25 -1.00
N LYS A 264 24.71 -0.62 0.16
CA LYS A 264 25.76 -0.58 1.18
C LYS A 264 25.68 -1.82 2.06
N ARG A 265 26.52 -2.81 1.74
CA ARG A 265 26.57 -4.09 2.45
C ARG A 265 27.44 -4.01 3.70
N GLU A 266 26.86 -3.55 4.81
CA GLU A 266 27.50 -3.59 6.12
C GLU A 266 27.58 -5.03 6.64
N PHE A 267 28.78 -5.51 7.00
CA PHE A 267 29.00 -6.90 7.45
C PHE A 267 28.03 -7.38 8.54
N LYS A 268 27.71 -6.54 9.54
CA LYS A 268 26.75 -6.87 10.62
C LYS A 268 25.32 -7.10 10.10
N LYS A 269 24.94 -6.47 8.99
CA LYS A 269 23.59 -6.56 8.40
C LYS A 269 23.48 -7.75 7.44
N VAL A 270 24.60 -8.18 6.87
CA VAL A 270 24.66 -9.31 5.92
C VAL A 270 25.25 -10.59 6.53
N ASP A 271 25.58 -10.58 7.82
CA ASP A 271 26.05 -11.77 8.53
C ASP A 271 25.02 -12.91 8.43
N ASN A 272 25.49 -14.14 8.23
CA ASN A 272 24.60 -15.29 8.07
C ASN A 272 23.85 -15.63 9.35
N ASN A 273 24.40 -15.27 10.52
CA ASN A 273 23.76 -15.53 11.79
C ASN A 273 22.45 -14.75 11.91
N GLY A 274 21.33 -15.44 12.11
CA GLY A 274 20.00 -14.84 12.21
C GLY A 274 19.49 -14.17 10.92
N LEU A 275 20.07 -14.47 9.75
CA LEU A 275 19.68 -13.82 8.49
C LEU A 275 18.27 -14.22 8.05
N LEU A 276 17.90 -15.48 8.23
CA LEU A 276 16.57 -16.01 7.90
C LEU A 276 15.48 -15.31 8.74
N GLU A 277 15.65 -15.30 10.06
CA GLU A 277 14.69 -14.72 11.00
C GLU A 277 14.55 -13.22 10.80
N ARG A 278 15.66 -12.52 10.51
CA ARG A 278 15.62 -11.10 10.13
C ARG A 278 14.87 -10.87 8.82
N ALA A 279 15.13 -11.68 7.79
CA ALA A 279 14.46 -11.55 6.51
C ALA A 279 12.96 -11.82 6.62
N GLU A 280 12.56 -12.81 7.43
CA GLU A 280 11.15 -13.12 7.70
C GLU A 280 10.46 -11.92 8.39
N TYR A 281 11.05 -11.43 9.48
CA TYR A 281 10.52 -10.28 10.22
C TYR A 281 10.41 -9.03 9.32
N VAL A 282 11.49 -8.70 8.60
CA VAL A 282 11.53 -7.50 7.76
C VAL A 282 10.52 -7.58 6.63
N LEU A 283 10.38 -8.74 5.98
CA LEU A 283 9.41 -8.93 4.90
C LEU A 283 7.99 -8.70 5.42
N ASP A 284 7.60 -9.37 6.49
CA ASP A 284 6.25 -9.25 7.06
C ASP A 284 5.97 -7.82 7.56
N ALA A 285 6.90 -7.24 8.33
CA ALA A 285 6.77 -5.88 8.84
C ALA A 285 6.66 -4.85 7.71
N THR A 286 7.44 -4.99 6.64
CA THR A 286 7.41 -4.05 5.50
C THR A 286 6.09 -4.13 4.73
N ILE A 287 5.58 -5.33 4.51
CA ILE A 287 4.29 -5.54 3.85
C ILE A 287 3.16 -4.92 4.69
N ASN A 288 3.12 -5.21 6.00
CA ASN A 288 2.10 -4.68 6.91
C ASN A 288 2.14 -3.14 7.00
N LEU A 289 3.34 -2.56 7.01
CA LEU A 289 3.55 -1.12 7.02
C LEU A 289 2.88 -0.45 5.82
N PHE A 290 3.12 -0.96 4.60
CA PHE A 290 2.58 -0.34 3.39
C PHE A 290 1.10 -0.62 3.13
N VAL A 291 0.61 -1.82 3.49
CA VAL A 291 -0.82 -2.11 3.43
C VAL A 291 -1.60 -1.16 4.34
N SER A 292 -1.09 -0.89 5.54
CA SER A 292 -1.71 0.04 6.49
C SER A 292 -1.73 1.47 5.93
N ALA A 293 -0.61 1.92 5.37
CA ALA A 293 -0.50 3.22 4.74
C ALA A 293 -1.46 3.41 3.55
N ASP A 294 -1.53 2.43 2.65
CA ASP A 294 -2.39 2.48 1.45
C ASP A 294 -3.87 2.49 1.83
N LYS A 295 -4.26 1.71 2.84
CA LYS A 295 -5.64 1.69 3.37
C LYS A 295 -6.03 3.05 3.96
N LYS A 296 -5.11 3.71 4.67
CA LYS A 296 -5.36 5.03 5.24
C LYS A 296 -5.47 6.09 4.15
N LEU A 297 -4.60 6.05 3.15
CA LEU A 297 -4.66 6.92 1.97
C LEU A 297 -5.98 6.72 1.19
N SER A 298 -6.44 5.48 0.98
CA SER A 298 -7.73 5.24 0.29
C SER A 298 -8.95 5.66 1.10
N SER A 299 -8.80 5.81 2.42
CA SER A 299 -9.86 6.33 3.29
C SER A 299 -9.94 7.86 3.29
N SER A 300 -8.92 8.56 2.77
CA SER A 300 -8.96 10.01 2.61
C SER A 300 -10.01 10.36 1.55
N LYS A 301 -10.92 11.28 1.91
CA LYS A 301 -11.90 11.82 0.99
C LYS A 301 -11.47 13.23 0.63
N SER A 302 -11.31 13.47 -0.66
CA SER A 302 -11.07 14.80 -1.22
C SER A 302 -12.15 15.08 -2.24
N PRO A 303 -12.57 16.35 -2.44
CA PRO A 303 -13.40 16.70 -3.59
C PRO A 303 -12.71 16.27 -4.88
N ASP A 304 -13.47 15.80 -5.87
CA ASP A 304 -12.91 15.44 -7.17
C ASP A 304 -12.16 16.63 -7.76
N TYR A 305 -10.91 16.42 -8.14
CA TYR A 305 -10.15 17.43 -8.87
C TYR A 305 -10.77 17.60 -10.25
N LYS A 306 -11.36 18.78 -10.50
CA LYS A 306 -11.89 19.17 -11.80
C LYS A 306 -11.23 20.48 -12.19
N ASN A 307 -10.84 20.58 -13.45
CA ASN A 307 -10.45 21.86 -14.02
C ASN A 307 -11.70 22.67 -14.26
N TYR A 308 -11.79 23.84 -13.63
CA TYR A 308 -12.85 24.79 -13.90
C TYR A 308 -12.33 25.83 -14.89
N PHE A 309 -13.20 26.23 -15.80
CA PHE A 309 -12.93 27.26 -16.79
C PHE A 309 -13.95 28.36 -16.62
N CYS A 310 -13.55 29.57 -16.97
CA CYS A 310 -14.48 30.66 -17.17
C CYS A 310 -14.21 31.35 -18.49
N SER A 311 -15.27 31.89 -19.09
CA SER A 311 -15.18 32.61 -20.36
C SER A 311 -14.86 34.08 -20.11
N LEU A 312 -14.02 34.68 -20.95
CA LEU A 312 -13.67 36.10 -20.85
C LEU A 312 -14.61 36.96 -21.69
N LYS A 313 -15.21 37.99 -21.09
CA LYS A 313 -16.14 38.92 -21.77
C LYS A 313 -15.48 39.81 -22.82
N GLN A 314 -14.17 40.02 -22.70
CA GLN A 314 -13.43 40.94 -23.55
C GLN A 314 -11.97 40.50 -23.72
N PRO A 315 -11.28 40.92 -24.79
CA PRO A 315 -9.85 40.69 -24.93
C PRO A 315 -9.04 41.54 -23.94
N LYS A 316 -7.82 41.10 -23.62
CA LYS A 316 -6.86 41.85 -22.77
C LYS A 316 -7.39 42.17 -21.37
N VAL A 317 -7.97 41.17 -20.71
CA VAL A 317 -8.46 41.27 -19.33
C VAL A 317 -7.28 41.45 -18.36
N PRO A 318 -7.31 42.45 -17.46
CA PRO A 318 -6.27 42.64 -16.46
C PRO A 318 -6.29 41.53 -15.42
N ILE A 319 -5.09 41.05 -15.07
CA ILE A 319 -4.87 40.07 -14.00
C ILE A 319 -4.19 40.78 -12.85
N TYR A 320 -4.88 40.84 -11.72
CA TYR A 320 -4.43 41.51 -10.51
C TYR A 320 -3.61 40.56 -9.63
N GLU A 321 -2.62 41.09 -8.93
CA GLU A 321 -1.83 40.33 -7.94
C GLU A 321 -2.68 39.88 -6.74
N LYS A 322 -3.62 40.74 -6.34
CA LYS A 322 -4.56 40.54 -5.22
C LYS A 322 -5.98 40.70 -5.72
N ALA A 323 -6.95 40.13 -5.01
CA ALA A 323 -8.37 40.38 -5.21
C ALA A 323 -8.75 41.82 -4.79
N ASP A 324 -8.26 42.82 -5.51
CA ASP A 324 -8.50 44.27 -5.32
C ASP A 324 -8.22 44.98 -6.65
N ARG A 325 -9.13 45.84 -7.12
CA ARG A 325 -8.98 46.57 -8.40
C ARG A 325 -7.79 47.53 -8.42
N ASN A 326 -7.38 47.99 -7.25
CA ASN A 326 -6.24 48.89 -7.08
C ASN A 326 -4.94 48.11 -6.89
N SER A 327 -4.99 46.77 -6.95
CA SER A 327 -3.81 45.94 -6.92
C SER A 327 -2.99 46.11 -8.20
N LYS A 328 -1.70 45.78 -8.10
CA LYS A 328 -0.79 45.77 -9.24
C LYS A 328 -1.31 44.76 -10.27
N VAL A 329 -1.42 45.19 -11.52
CA VAL A 329 -1.66 44.30 -12.65
C VAL A 329 -0.37 43.52 -12.92
N VAL A 330 -0.42 42.20 -12.72
CA VAL A 330 0.72 41.30 -12.92
C VAL A 330 0.77 40.72 -14.33
N GLY A 331 -0.34 40.80 -15.07
CA GLY A 331 -0.42 40.37 -16.45
C GLY A 331 -1.72 40.81 -17.10
N THR A 332 -1.83 40.58 -18.40
CA THR A 332 -3.05 40.77 -19.19
C THR A 332 -3.24 39.56 -20.07
N THR A 333 -4.50 39.15 -20.28
CA THR A 333 -4.79 38.00 -21.15
C THR A 333 -4.41 38.32 -22.60
N PRO A 334 -3.85 37.36 -23.37
CA PRO A 334 -3.56 37.57 -24.78
C PRO A 334 -4.82 37.83 -25.61
N GLU A 335 -4.63 38.49 -26.74
CA GLU A 335 -5.72 38.71 -27.70
C GLU A 335 -6.14 37.39 -28.35
N GLY A 336 -7.44 37.09 -28.33
CA GLY A 336 -8.00 35.83 -28.83
C GLY A 336 -8.14 34.71 -27.79
N LEU A 337 -7.67 34.90 -26.55
CA LEU A 337 -7.96 33.96 -25.46
C LEU A 337 -9.39 34.15 -24.96
N THR A 338 -10.23 33.11 -25.11
CA THR A 338 -11.64 33.15 -24.74
C THR A 338 -11.95 32.48 -23.41
N GLU A 339 -11.09 31.57 -22.95
CA GLU A 339 -11.29 30.80 -21.73
C GLU A 339 -10.01 30.74 -20.89
N VAL A 340 -10.16 30.81 -19.56
CA VAL A 340 -9.05 30.68 -18.60
C VAL A 340 -9.35 29.63 -17.55
N PHE A 341 -8.29 28.98 -17.03
CA PHE A 341 -8.42 28.05 -15.92
C PHE A 341 -8.59 28.85 -14.62
N VAL A 342 -9.60 28.47 -13.84
CA VAL A 342 -9.92 29.08 -12.56
C VAL A 342 -9.98 28.05 -11.45
N ASP A 343 -9.53 28.45 -10.25
CA ASP A 343 -9.53 27.56 -9.08
C ASP A 343 -10.72 27.79 -8.17
N TYR A 344 -11.04 29.07 -7.89
CA TYR A 344 -12.11 29.47 -7.00
C TYR A 344 -12.48 30.95 -7.19
N THR A 345 -13.62 31.34 -6.62
CA THR A 345 -14.02 32.74 -6.49
C THR A 345 -13.86 33.22 -5.05
N VAL A 346 -13.50 34.48 -4.85
CA VAL A 346 -13.39 35.11 -3.52
C VAL A 346 -13.86 36.55 -3.57
N SER A 347 -14.44 37.04 -2.47
CA SER A 347 -14.72 38.47 -2.32
C SER A 347 -13.42 39.27 -2.29
N GLY A 348 -13.45 40.45 -2.87
CA GLY A 348 -12.31 41.36 -2.86
C GLY A 348 -11.95 41.81 -1.44
N LEU A 349 -10.67 42.13 -1.24
CA LEU A 349 -10.13 42.53 0.06
C LEU A 349 -10.80 43.78 0.65
N LYS A 350 -11.38 44.62 -0.21
CA LYS A 350 -12.13 45.83 0.17
C LYS A 350 -13.63 45.68 -0.01
N ASN A 351 -14.10 44.44 -0.18
CA ASN A 351 -15.50 44.10 -0.47
C ASN A 351 -16.02 44.82 -1.73
N ASP A 352 -15.14 45.00 -2.72
CA ASP A 352 -15.34 45.75 -3.96
C ASP A 352 -15.81 44.89 -5.14
N GLY A 353 -16.20 43.64 -4.86
CA GLY A 353 -16.73 42.70 -5.83
C GLY A 353 -16.21 41.27 -5.64
N LEU A 354 -16.57 40.40 -6.56
CA LEU A 354 -16.08 39.03 -6.63
C LEU A 354 -14.88 38.94 -7.58
N TYR A 355 -13.94 38.08 -7.26
CA TYR A 355 -12.72 37.84 -8.05
C TYR A 355 -12.52 36.35 -8.27
N TRP A 356 -12.08 36.01 -9.47
CA TRP A 356 -11.75 34.66 -9.91
C TRP A 356 -10.25 34.44 -9.82
N LYS A 357 -9.82 33.43 -9.06
CA LYS A 357 -8.42 33.01 -8.99
C LYS A 357 -8.06 32.29 -10.28
N VAL A 358 -7.13 32.86 -11.04
CA VAL A 358 -6.61 32.31 -12.29
C VAL A 358 -5.28 31.62 -12.04
N SER A 359 -5.18 30.40 -12.58
CA SER A 359 -3.99 29.53 -12.58
C SER A 359 -3.89 28.83 -13.93
N HIS A 360 -3.86 29.61 -15.01
CA HIS A 360 -3.84 29.07 -16.38
C HIS A 360 -2.42 28.75 -16.83
N PHE A 361 -2.20 27.48 -17.14
CA PHE A 361 -0.95 26.98 -17.73
C PHE A 361 -1.29 26.09 -18.93
N LYS A 362 -1.27 26.71 -20.12
CA LYS A 362 -1.50 26.01 -21.40
C LYS A 362 -0.76 26.75 -22.51
N ASP A 363 -0.26 26.02 -23.52
CA ASP A 363 0.33 26.61 -24.73
C ASP A 363 1.47 27.63 -24.45
N ASN A 364 2.33 27.34 -23.47
CA ASN A 364 3.40 28.22 -22.96
C ASN A 364 2.94 29.57 -22.38
N LEU A 365 1.63 29.74 -22.16
CA LEU A 365 1.06 30.88 -21.48
C LEU A 365 0.87 30.57 -19.99
N TYR A 366 1.53 31.33 -19.13
CA TYR A 366 1.37 31.25 -17.67
C TYR A 366 0.66 32.51 -17.16
N LEU A 367 -0.58 32.34 -16.71
CA LEU A 367 -1.37 33.40 -16.08
C LEU A 367 -1.65 33.01 -14.63
N TRP A 368 -1.20 33.86 -13.70
CA TRP A 368 -1.40 33.64 -12.28
C TRP A 368 -1.83 34.94 -11.60
N GLY A 369 -3.02 34.95 -11.01
CA GLY A 369 -3.52 36.12 -10.28
C GLY A 369 -5.03 36.09 -10.12
N TYR A 370 -5.67 37.26 -10.14
CA TYR A 370 -7.11 37.42 -9.95
C TYR A 370 -7.71 38.22 -11.10
N ILE A 371 -8.88 37.80 -11.59
CA ILE A 371 -9.70 38.55 -12.54
C ILE A 371 -10.99 38.99 -11.83
N ALA A 372 -11.40 40.25 -11.99
CA ALA A 372 -12.67 40.71 -11.44
C ALA A 372 -13.85 40.08 -12.20
N ASP A 373 -14.91 39.72 -11.48
CA ASP A 373 -16.10 39.03 -12.02
C ASP A 373 -16.79 39.76 -13.19
N GLU A 374 -16.66 41.09 -13.25
CA GLU A 374 -17.18 41.89 -14.36
C GLU A 374 -16.58 41.53 -15.72
N TYR A 375 -15.39 40.91 -15.75
CA TYR A 375 -14.69 40.49 -16.97
C TYR A 375 -14.94 39.02 -17.34
N VAL A 376 -15.73 38.30 -16.55
CA VAL A 376 -15.96 36.86 -16.70
C VAL A 376 -17.42 36.57 -16.99
N ASP A 377 -17.68 35.66 -17.94
CA ASP A 377 -18.97 34.98 -18.14
C ASP A 377 -18.92 33.57 -17.52
N GLN A 378 -20.00 33.20 -16.84
CA GLN A 378 -20.14 31.90 -16.15
C GLN A 378 -20.48 30.76 -17.09
#